data_AF-A0A971V9P0-F1
#
_entry.id   AF-A0A971V9P0-F1
#
_cell.length_a   1.000
_cell.length_b   1.000
_cell.length_c   1.000
_cell.angle_alpha   90.00
_cell.angle_beta   90.00
_cell.angle_gamma   90.00
#
_symmetry.space_group_name_H-M   'P 1'
#
loop_
_entity.id
_entity.type
_entity.pdbx_description
1 polymer ?
#
loop_
_entity_poly.entity_id
_entity_poly.type
_entity_poly.pdbx_seq_one_letter_code
_entity_poly.pdbx_strand_id
1 'polypeptide(L)'
;MSKYNKSIIFVVILILWICLVANADGISIEELEEKAAELDKMFNVSAREYVEVYFELADAYHSMGELDKALVHYKKGLQLDPLNVEYQRKAAKVEIELMEYASAYRRLLFIQNKLEEAYRIYNEATALLSEIPMEIVDDEKSRVVTPLFSKSIVVAVYPGVDEEILGIICARISEEFKVNVVLEYLSVFEDESNLRDKHEEYYDYFIRYVYTHNHSTVIQEFMEAVGLTEKDLESKVGKEQFVREMIVQSEGETAWERLHNSIVDQYDADYQIQQIRKECKAYLADSDQIIGILAVTGKDIYSGVESNNFLFGLASGNVAVMSIYRFYSRGTPFEKVVQRSVRQSFASVGHVIGIPRCSSPKCARSYPHSLEEHDYKEDVLCGECIQNLNKKYQELLR
;
A
#
# COMPACT_ATOMS: atom_id res chain seq x y z
N MET A 1 18.62 22.51 -13.54
CA MET A 1 18.78 21.09 -13.95
C MET A 1 19.44 20.33 -12.83
N SER A 2 18.74 19.30 -12.38
CA SER A 2 18.64 18.87 -10.98
C SER A 2 19.84 18.08 -10.44
N LYS A 3 20.31 18.44 -9.24
CA LYS A 3 21.25 17.64 -8.44
C LYS A 3 20.66 16.29 -7.97
N TYR A 4 19.35 16.07 -8.12
CA TYR A 4 18.66 14.87 -7.64
C TYR A 4 18.69 13.67 -8.60
N ASN A 5 18.98 13.88 -9.89
CA ASN A 5 19.13 12.74 -10.83
C ASN A 5 20.45 11.97 -10.65
N LYS A 6 21.45 12.53 -9.97
CA LYS A 6 22.73 11.82 -9.81
C LYS A 6 22.67 10.72 -8.75
N SER A 7 21.84 10.86 -7.71
CA SER A 7 21.79 9.89 -6.62
C SER A 7 21.02 8.61 -6.99
N ILE A 8 19.89 8.73 -7.68
CA ILE A 8 19.09 7.57 -8.14
C ILE A 8 19.83 6.80 -9.23
N ILE A 9 20.48 7.51 -10.16
CA ILE A 9 21.32 6.88 -11.20
C ILE A 9 22.52 6.16 -10.57
N PHE A 10 23.10 6.69 -9.48
CA PHE A 10 24.20 6.00 -8.79
C PHE A 10 23.75 4.72 -8.10
N VAL A 11 22.58 4.70 -7.45
CA VAL A 11 22.03 3.51 -6.77
C VAL A 11 21.66 2.43 -7.80
N VAL A 12 21.04 2.80 -8.91
CA VAL A 12 20.67 1.86 -9.99
C VAL A 12 21.92 1.31 -10.70
N ILE A 13 22.95 2.13 -10.91
CA ILE A 13 24.22 1.66 -11.49
C ILE A 13 24.99 0.77 -10.51
N LEU A 14 24.94 1.02 -9.20
CA LEU A 14 25.56 0.16 -8.19
C LEU A 14 24.89 -1.23 -8.16
N ILE A 15 23.56 -1.27 -8.21
CA ILE A 15 22.78 -2.52 -8.25
C ILE A 15 23.07 -3.32 -9.54
N LEU A 16 23.13 -2.64 -10.69
CA LEU A 16 23.48 -3.27 -11.98
C LEU A 16 24.93 -3.74 -12.08
N TRP A 17 25.88 -3.10 -11.39
CA TRP A 17 27.28 -3.54 -11.33
C TRP A 17 27.47 -4.74 -10.40
N ILE A 18 26.70 -4.82 -9.30
CA ILE A 18 26.69 -5.98 -8.40
C ILE A 18 26.11 -7.23 -9.09
N CYS A 19 25.14 -7.07 -9.99
CA CYS A 19 24.63 -8.19 -10.82
C CYS A 19 25.64 -8.72 -11.86
N LEU A 20 26.73 -8.00 -12.15
CA LEU A 20 27.71 -8.36 -13.18
C LEU A 20 29.02 -8.98 -12.63
N VAL A 21 29.15 -9.10 -11.31
CA VAL A 21 30.23 -9.85 -10.64
C VAL A 21 29.66 -11.07 -9.91
N ALA A 22 28.74 -11.79 -10.55
CA ALA A 22 28.35 -13.13 -10.11
C ALA A 22 29.42 -14.14 -10.57
N ASN A 23 30.54 -14.19 -9.86
CA ASN A 23 31.51 -15.27 -9.94
C ASN A 23 31.35 -16.18 -8.71
N ALA A 24 30.74 -17.35 -8.93
CA ALA A 24 30.91 -18.66 -8.28
C ALA A 24 30.97 -18.84 -6.73
N ASP A 25 30.96 -17.79 -5.92
CA ASP A 25 30.80 -17.89 -4.45
C ASP A 25 29.41 -17.35 -4.09
N GLY A 26 28.63 -18.10 -3.32
CA GLY A 26 27.28 -17.67 -2.89
C GLY A 26 27.34 -16.32 -2.17
N ILE A 27 26.28 -15.52 -2.30
CA ILE A 27 26.15 -14.23 -1.62
C ILE A 27 26.40 -14.44 -0.12
N SER A 28 27.33 -13.66 0.45
CA SER A 28 27.66 -13.77 1.88
C SER A 28 26.51 -13.26 2.76
N ILE A 29 26.40 -13.75 4.00
CA ILE A 29 25.39 -13.26 4.96
C ILE A 29 25.57 -11.77 5.22
N GLU A 30 26.81 -11.29 5.32
CA GLU A 30 27.13 -9.87 5.52
C GLU A 30 26.58 -9.00 4.36
N GLU A 31 26.68 -9.50 3.13
CA GLU A 31 26.12 -8.81 1.96
C GLU A 31 24.58 -8.85 1.95
N LEU A 32 23.96 -9.96 2.37
CA LEU A 32 22.51 -10.06 2.53
C LEU A 32 21.99 -9.13 3.64
N GLU A 33 22.72 -9.01 4.76
CA GLU A 33 22.41 -8.07 5.84
C GLU A 33 22.46 -6.62 5.36
N GLU A 34 23.50 -6.24 4.59
CA GLU A 34 23.63 -4.90 4.01
C GLU A 34 22.46 -4.61 3.06
N LYS A 35 22.14 -5.55 2.15
CA LYS A 35 21.00 -5.42 1.24
C LYS A 35 19.68 -5.28 2.01
N ALA A 36 19.45 -6.12 3.01
CA ALA A 36 18.24 -6.06 3.85
C ALA A 36 18.11 -4.72 4.60
N ALA A 37 19.24 -4.12 5.02
CA ALA A 37 19.25 -2.81 5.66
C ALA A 37 18.94 -1.66 4.69
N GLU A 38 19.30 -1.79 3.41
CA GLU A 38 18.87 -0.84 2.38
C GLU A 38 17.37 -1.00 2.06
N LEU A 39 16.86 -2.23 2.01
CA LEU A 39 15.42 -2.49 1.84
C LEU A 39 14.59 -1.90 2.98
N ASP A 40 15.08 -1.94 4.23
CA ASP A 40 14.40 -1.34 5.39
C ASP A 40 14.17 0.19 5.22
N LYS A 41 14.96 0.85 4.37
CA LYS A 41 14.84 2.29 4.08
C LYS A 41 13.91 2.59 2.90
N MET A 42 13.49 1.57 2.15
CA MET A 42 12.63 1.71 0.99
C MET A 42 11.16 1.74 1.38
N PHE A 43 10.36 2.40 0.53
CA PHE A 43 8.92 2.24 0.58
C PHE A 43 8.51 0.86 0.07
N ASN A 44 7.39 0.33 0.57
CA ASN A 44 7.05 -1.09 0.34
C ASN A 44 6.74 -1.41 -1.10
N VAL A 45 6.13 -0.46 -1.82
CA VAL A 45 5.80 -0.65 -3.23
C VAL A 45 7.08 -1.03 -3.97
N SER A 46 8.17 -0.30 -3.74
CA SER A 46 9.49 -0.58 -4.29
C SER A 46 10.18 -1.76 -3.60
N ALA A 47 10.11 -1.86 -2.27
CA ALA A 47 10.81 -2.91 -1.52
C ALA A 47 10.31 -4.32 -1.85
N ARG A 48 9.04 -4.50 -2.22
CA ARG A 48 8.50 -5.82 -2.60
C ARG A 48 9.20 -6.42 -3.82
N GLU A 49 9.70 -5.61 -4.74
CA GLU A 49 10.46 -6.11 -5.90
C GLU A 49 11.72 -6.87 -5.47
N TYR A 50 12.27 -6.55 -4.31
CA TYR A 50 13.49 -7.13 -3.76
C TYR A 50 13.23 -8.05 -2.56
N VAL A 51 11.98 -8.46 -2.34
CA VAL A 51 11.57 -9.21 -1.12
C VAL A 51 12.39 -10.49 -0.88
N GLU A 52 12.87 -11.14 -1.93
CA GLU A 52 13.71 -12.33 -1.86
C GLU A 52 14.97 -12.13 -1.00
N VAL A 53 15.51 -10.92 -0.90
CA VAL A 53 16.66 -10.62 -0.02
C VAL A 53 16.37 -10.98 1.44
N TYR A 54 15.18 -10.64 1.94
CA TYR A 54 14.81 -11.01 3.32
C TYR A 54 14.67 -12.51 3.49
N PHE A 55 14.17 -13.18 2.47
CA PHE A 55 13.93 -14.60 2.49
C PHE A 55 15.21 -15.42 2.40
N GLU A 56 16.14 -15.04 1.52
CA GLU A 56 17.48 -15.62 1.43
C GLU A 56 18.25 -15.44 2.75
N LEU A 57 18.18 -14.24 3.36
CA LEU A 57 18.79 -13.98 4.65
C LEU A 57 18.17 -14.82 5.77
N ALA A 58 16.84 -14.99 5.76
CA ALA A 58 16.14 -15.84 6.72
C ALA A 58 16.53 -17.31 6.57
N ASP A 59 16.60 -17.83 5.34
CA ASP A 59 17.03 -19.19 5.04
C ASP A 59 18.49 -19.44 5.48
N ALA A 60 19.37 -18.46 5.31
CA ALA A 60 20.75 -18.51 5.77
C ALA A 60 20.84 -18.60 7.30
N TYR A 61 20.14 -17.71 8.03
CA TYR A 61 20.11 -17.77 9.50
C TYR A 61 19.47 -19.06 10.03
N HIS A 62 18.40 -19.54 9.41
CA HIS A 62 17.77 -20.80 9.79
C HIS A 62 18.74 -21.98 9.61
N SER A 63 19.51 -21.99 8.51
CA SER A 63 20.54 -23.02 8.25
C SER A 63 21.69 -22.99 9.27
N MET A 64 21.93 -21.85 9.92
CA MET A 64 22.88 -21.71 11.02
C MET A 64 22.29 -22.07 12.40
N GLY A 65 20.99 -22.31 12.49
CA GLY A 65 20.29 -22.51 13.77
C GLY A 65 19.97 -21.21 14.52
N GLU A 66 20.16 -20.04 13.90
CA GLU A 66 19.84 -18.73 14.46
C GLU A 66 18.33 -18.43 14.28
N LEU A 67 17.48 -19.20 14.96
CA LEU A 67 16.03 -19.25 14.74
C LEU A 67 15.34 -17.90 14.93
N ASP A 68 15.71 -17.13 15.96
CA ASP A 68 15.12 -15.81 16.22
C ASP A 68 15.38 -14.84 15.05
N LYS A 69 16.62 -14.82 14.53
CA LYS A 69 16.99 -13.97 13.39
C LYS A 69 16.27 -14.43 12.13
N ALA A 70 16.22 -15.75 11.89
CA ALA A 70 15.49 -16.32 10.77
C ALA A 70 14.01 -15.87 10.78
N LEU A 71 13.34 -15.99 11.93
CA LEU A 71 11.94 -15.60 12.05
C LEU A 71 11.74 -14.09 11.83
N VAL A 72 12.62 -13.25 12.36
CA VAL A 72 12.58 -11.79 12.11
C VAL A 72 12.60 -11.49 10.61
N HIS A 73 13.52 -12.10 9.87
CA HIS A 73 13.66 -11.84 8.44
C HIS A 73 12.56 -12.49 7.59
N TYR A 74 12.08 -13.70 7.95
CA TYR A 74 10.87 -14.25 7.33
C TYR A 74 9.67 -13.31 7.52
N LYS A 75 9.48 -12.77 8.73
CA LYS A 75 8.38 -11.82 8.99
C LYS A 75 8.54 -10.53 8.18
N LYS A 76 9.76 -9.99 8.04
CA LYS A 76 10.00 -8.81 7.19
C LYS A 76 9.64 -9.07 5.72
N GLY A 77 10.07 -10.21 5.17
CA GLY A 77 9.68 -10.60 3.81
C GLY A 77 8.16 -10.77 3.67
N LEU A 78 7.52 -11.47 4.61
CA LEU A 78 6.06 -11.67 4.63
C LEU A 78 5.25 -10.40 4.93
N GLN A 79 5.86 -9.33 5.45
CA GLN A 79 5.21 -8.02 5.55
C GLN A 79 5.12 -7.30 4.19
N LEU A 80 5.96 -7.69 3.23
CA LEU A 80 5.92 -7.22 1.84
C LEU A 80 5.15 -8.19 0.94
N ASP A 81 5.30 -9.49 1.13
CA ASP A 81 4.62 -10.53 0.36
C ASP A 81 3.88 -11.55 1.27
N PRO A 82 2.75 -11.14 1.88
CA PRO A 82 2.07 -11.95 2.89
C PRO A 82 1.39 -13.21 2.32
N LEU A 83 1.15 -13.29 1.01
CA LEU A 83 0.52 -14.44 0.36
C LEU A 83 1.52 -15.55 -0.02
N ASN A 84 2.81 -15.35 0.22
CA ASN A 84 3.84 -16.31 -0.15
C ASN A 84 3.76 -17.60 0.68
N VAL A 85 3.08 -18.62 0.14
CA VAL A 85 2.81 -19.87 0.86
C VAL A 85 4.08 -20.64 1.25
N GLU A 86 5.16 -20.51 0.48
CA GLU A 86 6.43 -21.15 0.80
C GLU A 86 7.04 -20.54 2.07
N TYR A 87 7.15 -19.21 2.12
CA TYR A 87 7.75 -18.55 3.27
C TYR A 87 6.81 -18.48 4.47
N GLN A 88 5.48 -18.54 4.28
CA GLN A 88 4.54 -18.78 5.37
C GLN A 88 4.80 -20.14 6.03
N ARG A 89 5.06 -21.19 5.24
CA ARG A 89 5.37 -22.53 5.75
C ARG A 89 6.72 -22.55 6.46
N LYS A 90 7.76 -21.93 5.88
CA LYS A 90 9.10 -21.86 6.50
C LYS A 90 9.05 -21.08 7.81
N ALA A 91 8.37 -19.94 7.86
CA ALA A 91 8.15 -19.18 9.09
C ALA A 91 7.40 -20.01 10.15
N ALA A 92 6.34 -20.73 9.76
CA ALA A 92 5.59 -21.59 10.67
C ALA A 92 6.45 -22.70 11.28
N LYS A 93 7.35 -23.30 10.50
CA LYS A 93 8.31 -24.29 10.99
C LYS A 93 9.22 -23.71 12.07
N VAL A 94 9.80 -22.53 11.83
CA VAL A 94 10.63 -21.84 12.83
C VAL A 94 9.82 -21.46 14.07
N GLU A 95 8.58 -21.01 13.90
CA GLU A 95 7.67 -20.73 15.01
C GLU A 95 7.38 -21.99 15.86
N ILE A 96 7.23 -23.18 15.25
CA ILE A 96 7.09 -24.46 15.98
C ILE A 96 8.34 -24.76 16.79
N GLU A 97 9.53 -24.60 16.20
CA GLU A 97 10.82 -24.82 16.88
C GLU A 97 11.04 -23.86 18.05
N LEU A 98 10.52 -22.63 17.95
CA LEU A 98 10.51 -21.62 19.01
C LEU A 98 9.33 -21.74 20.00
N MET A 99 8.46 -22.74 19.84
CA MET A 99 7.23 -22.95 20.64
C MET A 99 6.19 -21.82 20.51
N GLU A 100 6.25 -21.01 19.45
CA GLU A 100 5.30 -19.96 19.05
C GLU A 100 4.06 -20.58 18.34
N TYR A 101 3.45 -21.60 18.95
CA TYR A 101 2.47 -22.49 18.31
C TYR A 101 1.23 -21.78 17.75
N ALA A 102 0.74 -20.73 18.41
CA ALA A 102 -0.43 -19.98 17.93
C ALA A 102 -0.14 -19.21 16.63
N SER A 103 1.08 -18.69 16.46
CA SER A 103 1.49 -18.03 15.21
C SER A 103 1.66 -19.06 14.11
N ALA A 104 2.34 -20.17 14.39
CA ALA A 104 2.53 -21.26 13.44
C ALA A 104 1.20 -21.82 12.93
N TYR A 105 0.29 -22.13 13.85
CA TYR A 105 -1.03 -22.67 13.53
C TYR A 105 -1.80 -21.77 12.54
N ARG A 106 -1.81 -20.45 12.78
CA ARG A 106 -2.49 -19.48 11.90
C ARG A 106 -1.90 -19.43 10.50
N ARG A 107 -0.57 -19.50 10.37
CA ARG A 107 0.10 -19.55 9.06
C ARG A 107 -0.23 -20.83 8.31
N LEU A 108 -0.23 -21.97 9.00
CA LEU A 108 -0.51 -23.27 8.39
C LEU A 108 -1.99 -23.40 7.96
N LEU A 109 -2.93 -22.85 8.74
CA LEU A 109 -4.34 -22.78 8.33
C LEU A 109 -4.54 -21.95 7.06
N PHE A 110 -3.80 -20.85 6.90
CA PHE A 110 -3.84 -20.08 5.65
C PHE A 110 -3.44 -20.96 4.45
N ILE A 111 -2.36 -21.74 4.57
CA ILE A 111 -1.87 -22.62 3.52
C ILE A 111 -2.88 -23.74 3.21
N GLN A 112 -3.55 -24.30 4.21
CA GLN A 112 -4.55 -25.37 3.99
C GLN A 112 -5.72 -24.92 3.10
N ASN A 113 -6.05 -23.62 3.12
CA ASN A 113 -7.09 -23.05 2.26
C ASN A 113 -6.62 -22.82 0.80
N LYS A 114 -5.39 -23.20 0.46
CA LYS A 114 -4.74 -22.98 -0.86
C LYS A 114 -4.32 -24.28 -1.56
N LEU A 115 -4.98 -25.40 -1.25
CA LEU A 115 -4.63 -26.74 -1.73
C LEU A 115 -4.36 -26.83 -3.25
N GLU A 116 -5.15 -26.15 -4.08
CA GLU A 116 -5.04 -26.23 -5.54
C GLU A 116 -3.76 -25.57 -6.09
N GLU A 117 -3.16 -24.62 -5.36
CA GLU A 117 -2.05 -23.80 -5.83
C GLU A 117 -0.68 -24.45 -5.54
N ALA A 118 -0.56 -25.29 -4.49
CA ALA A 118 0.72 -25.82 -4.05
C ALA A 118 0.62 -27.15 -3.27
N TYR A 119 0.22 -28.24 -3.95
CA TYR A 119 -0.01 -29.56 -3.33
C TYR A 119 1.14 -30.06 -2.44
N ARG A 120 2.39 -29.86 -2.85
CA ARG A 120 3.57 -30.24 -2.03
C ARG A 120 3.63 -29.46 -0.71
N ILE A 121 3.49 -28.14 -0.79
CA ILE A 121 3.53 -27.24 0.38
C ILE A 121 2.35 -27.52 1.31
N TYR A 122 1.18 -27.84 0.75
CA TYR A 122 0.02 -28.27 1.53
C TYR A 122 0.30 -29.52 2.38
N ASN A 123 0.92 -30.55 1.79
CA ASN A 123 1.25 -31.78 2.51
C ASN A 123 2.28 -31.52 3.62
N GLU A 124 3.31 -30.71 3.33
CA GLU A 124 4.30 -30.29 4.33
C GLU A 124 3.63 -29.49 5.46
N ALA A 125 2.70 -28.59 5.14
CA ALA A 125 1.96 -27.81 6.14
C ALA A 125 1.05 -28.69 7.02
N THR A 126 0.43 -29.71 6.44
CA THR A 126 -0.41 -30.68 7.17
C THR A 126 0.44 -31.54 8.12
N ALA A 127 1.65 -31.91 7.72
CA ALA A 127 2.60 -32.59 8.60
C ALA A 127 2.97 -31.70 9.79
N LEU A 128 3.36 -30.44 9.54
CA LEU A 128 3.68 -29.46 10.58
C LEU A 128 2.52 -29.22 11.55
N LEU A 129 1.27 -29.15 11.06
CA LEU A 129 0.09 -29.01 11.92
C LEU A 129 -0.06 -30.17 12.91
N SER A 130 0.39 -31.37 12.54
CA SER A 130 0.35 -32.55 13.41
C SER A 130 1.39 -32.50 14.54
N GLU A 131 2.39 -31.62 14.42
CA GLU A 131 3.42 -31.39 15.45
C GLU A 131 2.99 -30.36 16.50
N ILE A 132 1.93 -29.59 16.22
CA ILE A 132 1.45 -28.54 17.12
C ILE A 132 0.59 -29.16 18.24
N PRO A 133 0.94 -28.97 19.53
CA PRO A 133 0.12 -29.41 20.64
C PRO A 133 -1.13 -28.51 20.76
N MET A 134 -2.24 -28.94 20.16
CA MET A 134 -3.47 -28.14 20.07
C MET A 134 -4.03 -27.69 21.43
N GLU A 135 -3.74 -28.42 22.50
CA GLU A 135 -4.12 -28.08 23.89
C GLU A 135 -3.46 -26.77 24.38
N ILE A 136 -2.37 -26.35 23.74
CA ILE A 136 -1.56 -25.17 24.09
C ILE A 136 -1.84 -24.00 23.13
N VAL A 137 -2.60 -24.23 22.06
CA VAL A 137 -3.05 -23.18 21.13
C VAL A 137 -4.23 -22.44 21.75
N ASP A 138 -3.98 -21.75 22.87
CA ASP A 138 -4.94 -20.84 23.49
C ASP A 138 -4.80 -19.45 22.87
N ASP A 139 -5.61 -19.18 21.84
CA ASP A 139 -5.67 -17.89 21.13
C ASP A 139 -6.74 -16.96 21.71
N GLU A 140 -7.45 -17.30 22.79
CA GLU A 140 -8.55 -16.46 23.29
C GLU A 140 -8.03 -15.15 23.90
N LYS A 141 -6.93 -15.19 24.66
CA LYS A 141 -6.35 -13.98 25.28
C LYS A 141 -5.63 -13.06 24.28
N SER A 142 -5.10 -13.58 23.19
CA SER A 142 -4.46 -12.80 22.11
C SER A 142 -5.45 -12.12 21.18
N ARG A 143 -6.76 -12.40 21.31
CA ARG A 143 -7.84 -11.82 20.50
C ARG A 143 -8.58 -10.66 21.15
N VAL A 144 -8.28 -10.33 22.41
CA VAL A 144 -8.98 -9.25 23.12
C VAL A 144 -8.17 -7.96 23.06
N VAL A 145 -8.73 -6.95 22.39
CA VAL A 145 -8.20 -5.59 22.41
C VAL A 145 -8.53 -4.94 23.75
N THR A 146 -7.49 -4.43 24.42
CA THR A 146 -7.65 -3.65 25.66
C THR A 146 -8.26 -2.30 25.31
N PRO A 147 -9.40 -1.91 25.91
CA PRO A 147 -10.01 -0.63 25.60
C PRO A 147 -9.14 0.57 26.00
N LEU A 148 -9.07 1.58 25.13
CA LEU A 148 -8.39 2.87 25.34
C LEU A 148 -9.31 4.04 24.94
N PHE A 149 -10.56 4.01 25.38
CA PHE A 149 -11.54 5.10 25.17
C PHE A 149 -11.20 6.40 25.93
N SER A 150 -10.06 6.48 26.61
CA SER A 150 -9.53 7.75 27.11
C SER A 150 -8.78 8.54 26.04
N LYS A 151 -8.47 7.92 24.89
CA LYS A 151 -7.79 8.56 23.76
C LYS A 151 -8.62 8.44 22.48
N SER A 152 -8.27 9.26 21.50
CA SER A 152 -9.02 9.40 20.25
C SER A 152 -8.12 9.30 19.03
N ILE A 153 -8.70 8.81 17.94
CA ILE A 153 -8.22 9.00 16.57
C ILE A 153 -9.09 10.07 15.93
N VAL A 154 -8.48 11.05 15.27
CA VAL A 154 -9.23 12.01 14.46
C VAL A 154 -9.38 11.44 13.05
N VAL A 155 -10.61 11.39 12.55
CA VAL A 155 -10.91 11.10 11.14
C VAL A 155 -11.17 12.44 10.46
N ALA A 156 -10.19 12.93 9.72
CA ALA A 156 -10.26 14.17 8.96
C ALA A 156 -10.78 13.88 7.54
N VAL A 157 -11.81 14.57 7.08
CA VAL A 157 -12.53 14.21 5.86
C VAL A 157 -12.44 15.35 4.85
N TYR A 158 -11.89 15.06 3.67
CA TYR A 158 -11.96 16.00 2.54
C TYR A 158 -13.38 16.07 1.96
N PRO A 159 -13.79 17.20 1.38
CA PRO A 159 -15.10 17.35 0.76
C PRO A 159 -15.39 16.28 -0.32
N GLY A 160 -16.61 15.75 -0.33
CA GLY A 160 -17.10 14.83 -1.37
C GLY A 160 -16.93 13.33 -1.07
N VAL A 161 -16.45 12.98 0.13
CA VAL A 161 -16.48 11.59 0.62
C VAL A 161 -17.90 11.22 1.06
N ASP A 162 -18.32 10.00 0.73
CA ASP A 162 -19.67 9.49 1.05
C ASP A 162 -19.91 9.34 2.56
N GLU A 163 -20.98 9.95 3.07
CA GLU A 163 -21.31 9.99 4.51
C GLU A 163 -21.66 8.62 5.11
N GLU A 164 -22.27 7.73 4.33
CA GLU A 164 -22.61 6.38 4.81
C GLU A 164 -21.33 5.57 5.03
N ILE A 165 -20.40 5.63 4.08
CA ILE A 165 -19.07 5.01 4.23
C ILE A 165 -18.33 5.58 5.44
N LEU A 166 -18.33 6.90 5.62
CA LEU A 166 -17.65 7.56 6.75
C LEU A 166 -18.22 7.11 8.10
N GLY A 167 -19.55 7.06 8.23
CA GLY A 167 -20.21 6.56 9.44
C GLY A 167 -19.79 5.14 9.79
N ILE A 168 -19.73 4.25 8.79
CA ILE A 168 -19.31 2.85 8.97
C ILE A 168 -17.83 2.76 9.35
N ILE A 169 -16.94 3.49 8.65
CA ILE A 169 -15.50 3.51 8.98
C ILE A 169 -15.29 3.97 10.43
N CYS A 170 -15.90 5.07 10.84
CA CYS A 170 -15.72 5.61 12.19
C CYS A 170 -16.22 4.63 13.26
N ALA A 171 -17.39 4.03 13.06
CA ALA A 171 -17.95 3.03 13.97
C ALA A 171 -17.04 1.80 14.08
N ARG A 172 -16.58 1.28 12.94
CA ARG A 172 -15.70 0.10 12.89
C ARG A 172 -14.31 0.36 13.46
N ILE A 173 -13.73 1.55 13.27
CA ILE A 173 -12.47 1.93 13.93
C ILE A 173 -12.65 1.90 15.45
N SER A 174 -13.71 2.54 15.96
CA SER A 174 -13.98 2.57 17.40
C SER A 174 -14.22 1.18 17.98
N GLU A 175 -14.94 0.32 17.26
CA GLU A 175 -15.22 -1.05 17.67
C GLU A 175 -13.96 -1.94 17.68
N GLU A 176 -13.18 -1.93 16.60
CA GLU A 176 -12.04 -2.83 16.42
C GLU A 176 -10.86 -2.40 17.29
N PHE A 177 -10.55 -1.10 17.32
CA PHE A 177 -9.41 -0.58 18.07
C PHE A 177 -9.78 -0.20 19.51
N LYS A 178 -11.06 -0.15 19.87
CA LYS A 178 -11.54 0.24 21.22
C LYS A 178 -11.02 1.62 21.66
N VAL A 179 -11.04 2.58 20.75
CA VAL A 179 -10.68 4.00 20.96
C VAL A 179 -11.83 4.90 20.57
N ASN A 180 -11.81 6.15 21.04
CA ASN A 180 -12.76 7.14 20.53
C ASN A 180 -12.39 7.57 19.11
N VAL A 181 -13.40 7.99 18.35
CA VAL A 181 -13.21 8.59 17.04
C VAL A 181 -13.80 9.99 17.07
N VAL A 182 -13.00 10.97 16.67
CA VAL A 182 -13.42 12.36 16.48
C VAL A 182 -13.51 12.61 14.98
N LEU A 183 -14.69 12.98 14.49
CA LEU A 183 -14.90 13.29 13.08
C LEU A 183 -14.67 14.78 12.84
N GLU A 184 -13.81 15.12 11.88
CA GLU A 184 -13.47 16.49 11.50
C GLU A 184 -13.65 16.68 10.00
N TYR A 185 -14.53 17.58 9.58
CA TYR A 185 -14.74 17.89 8.16
C TYR A 185 -13.86 19.06 7.75
N LEU A 186 -13.00 18.83 6.76
CA LEU A 186 -12.08 19.85 6.27
C LEU A 186 -12.84 20.86 5.40
N SER A 187 -12.59 22.15 5.64
CA SER A 187 -13.11 23.23 4.79
C SER A 187 -12.24 23.51 3.55
N VAL A 188 -11.27 22.64 3.28
CA VAL A 188 -10.30 22.77 2.19
C VAL A 188 -10.38 21.54 1.28
N PHE A 189 -10.05 21.72 0.01
CA PHE A 189 -9.83 20.62 -0.93
C PHE A 189 -8.39 20.12 -0.85
N GLU A 190 -8.14 18.97 -1.46
CA GLU A 190 -6.82 18.36 -1.54
C GLU A 190 -5.79 19.29 -2.20
N ASP A 191 -4.58 19.34 -1.65
CA ASP A 191 -3.47 20.11 -2.20
C ASP A 191 -3.07 19.61 -3.60
N GLU A 192 -3.10 20.50 -4.59
CA GLU A 192 -2.73 20.21 -5.99
C GLU A 192 -1.21 20.37 -6.24
N SER A 193 -0.41 20.63 -5.21
CA SER A 193 1.05 20.63 -5.31
C SER A 193 1.52 19.25 -5.74
N ASN A 194 2.32 19.22 -6.82
CA ASN A 194 2.74 17.98 -7.45
C ASN A 194 1.55 17.11 -7.91
N LEU A 195 0.45 17.72 -8.38
CA LEU A 195 -0.63 16.99 -9.03
C LEU A 195 -0.07 16.23 -10.24
N ARG A 196 -0.35 14.93 -10.31
CA ARG A 196 -0.07 14.14 -11.50
C ARG A 196 -1.22 14.31 -12.48
N ASP A 197 -1.05 15.27 -13.38
CA ASP A 197 -1.98 15.61 -14.45
C ASP A 197 -2.04 14.48 -15.49
N LYS A 198 -3.00 13.58 -15.32
CA LYS A 198 -3.12 12.39 -16.18
C LYS A 198 -3.65 12.74 -17.56
N HIS A 199 -4.37 13.85 -17.67
CA HIS A 199 -4.81 14.38 -18.95
C HIS A 199 -3.61 14.79 -19.79
N GLU A 200 -2.71 15.61 -19.22
CA GLU A 200 -1.52 16.03 -19.95
C GLU A 200 -0.59 14.87 -20.30
N GLU A 201 -0.35 13.92 -19.38
CA GLU A 201 0.41 12.69 -19.67
C GLU A 201 -0.19 11.90 -20.84
N TYR A 202 -1.53 11.76 -20.87
CA TYR A 202 -2.23 11.06 -21.94
C TYR A 202 -2.09 11.81 -23.27
N TYR A 203 -2.25 13.14 -23.27
CA TYR A 203 -2.14 13.93 -24.50
C TYR A 203 -0.73 13.87 -25.09
N ASP A 204 0.30 13.99 -24.26
CA ASP A 204 1.70 13.85 -24.71
C ASP A 204 1.97 12.45 -25.30
N TYR A 205 1.46 11.40 -24.65
CA TYR A 205 1.54 10.04 -25.16
C TYR A 205 0.85 9.90 -26.53
N PHE A 206 -0.39 10.41 -26.65
CA PHE A 206 -1.19 10.31 -27.86
C PHE A 206 -0.55 11.06 -29.03
N ILE A 207 -0.11 12.30 -28.80
CA ILE A 207 0.57 13.11 -29.82
C ILE A 207 1.83 12.40 -30.29
N ARG A 208 2.68 11.93 -29.37
CA ARG A 208 3.87 11.16 -29.74
C ARG A 208 3.53 9.90 -30.54
N TYR A 209 2.49 9.17 -30.15
CA TYR A 209 2.02 7.99 -30.89
C TYR A 209 1.62 8.36 -32.34
N VAL A 210 0.85 9.44 -32.50
CA VAL A 210 0.43 9.93 -33.83
C VAL A 210 1.64 10.30 -34.68
N TYR A 211 2.60 11.08 -34.14
CA TYR A 211 3.80 11.50 -34.87
C TYR A 211 4.75 10.35 -35.23
N THR A 212 4.75 9.28 -34.44
CA THR A 212 5.60 8.10 -34.69
C THR A 212 5.01 7.15 -35.74
N HIS A 213 3.69 7.17 -35.94
CA HIS A 213 2.99 6.22 -36.81
C HIS A 213 2.40 6.86 -38.08
N ASN A 214 2.57 8.17 -38.28
CA ASN A 214 2.06 8.89 -39.45
C ASN A 214 3.13 9.74 -40.10
N HIS A 215 2.99 9.99 -41.40
CA HIS A 215 3.87 10.91 -42.13
C HIS A 215 3.61 12.36 -41.70
N SER A 216 4.68 13.16 -41.59
CA SER A 216 4.60 14.55 -41.14
C SER A 216 3.66 15.41 -41.98
N THR A 217 3.52 15.13 -43.28
CA THR A 217 2.59 15.85 -44.17
C THR A 217 1.14 15.63 -43.78
N VAL A 218 0.76 14.40 -43.40
CA VAL A 218 -0.62 14.08 -42.96
C VAL A 218 -0.95 14.81 -41.67
N ILE A 219 0.01 14.91 -40.75
CA ILE A 219 -0.17 15.59 -39.48
C ILE A 219 -0.28 17.11 -39.69
N GLN A 220 0.54 17.68 -40.57
CA GLN A 220 0.47 19.09 -40.94
C GLN A 220 -0.88 19.45 -41.57
N GLU A 221 -1.35 18.65 -42.53
CA GLU A 221 -2.68 18.82 -43.14
C GLU A 221 -3.80 18.77 -42.10
N PHE A 222 -3.72 17.82 -41.15
CA PHE A 222 -4.67 17.74 -40.05
C PHE A 222 -4.63 18.98 -39.15
N MET A 223 -3.44 19.39 -38.68
CA MET A 223 -3.29 20.56 -37.81
C MET A 223 -3.81 21.84 -38.47
N GLU A 224 -3.52 22.04 -39.76
CA GLU A 224 -4.06 23.16 -40.53
C GLU A 224 -5.59 23.11 -40.59
N ALA A 225 -6.18 21.94 -40.82
CA ALA A 225 -7.63 21.76 -40.89
C ALA A 225 -8.35 22.08 -39.56
N VAL A 226 -7.70 21.83 -38.42
CA VAL A 226 -8.26 22.10 -37.09
C VAL A 226 -7.79 23.44 -36.49
N GLY A 227 -7.03 24.23 -37.26
CA GLY A 227 -6.56 25.55 -36.86
C GLY A 227 -5.49 25.55 -35.76
N LEU A 228 -4.68 24.48 -35.69
CA LEU A 228 -3.57 24.34 -34.75
C LEU A 228 -2.21 24.50 -35.44
N THR A 229 -1.23 24.92 -34.67
CA THR A 229 0.18 24.96 -35.04
C THR A 229 1.01 24.10 -34.10
N GLU A 230 2.23 23.74 -34.51
CA GLU A 230 3.19 23.03 -33.64
C GLU A 230 3.41 23.73 -32.29
N LYS A 231 3.35 25.07 -32.28
CA LYS A 231 3.52 25.87 -31.07
C LYS A 231 2.37 25.67 -30.08
N ASP A 232 1.16 25.43 -30.56
CA ASP A 232 0.00 25.23 -29.69
C ASP A 232 0.14 23.94 -28.87
N LEU A 233 0.82 22.92 -29.43
CA LEU A 233 1.13 21.66 -28.77
C LEU A 233 2.16 21.79 -27.63
N GLU A 234 2.77 22.95 -27.44
CA GLU A 234 3.59 23.25 -26.25
C GLU A 234 2.71 23.51 -25.00
N SER A 235 1.41 23.75 -25.18
CA SER A 235 0.46 24.05 -24.10
C SER A 235 -0.54 22.92 -23.88
N LYS A 236 -0.96 22.69 -22.62
CA LYS A 236 -1.99 21.68 -22.29
C LYS A 236 -3.28 21.88 -23.11
N VAL A 237 -3.73 23.13 -23.28
CA VAL A 237 -4.95 23.46 -24.03
C VAL A 237 -4.83 23.06 -25.50
N GLY A 238 -3.71 23.38 -26.15
CA GLY A 238 -3.49 22.98 -27.55
C GLY A 238 -3.33 21.48 -27.73
N LYS A 239 -2.65 20.80 -26.78
CA LYS A 239 -2.57 19.34 -26.74
C LYS A 239 -3.95 18.69 -26.62
N GLU A 240 -4.78 19.18 -25.69
CA GLU A 240 -6.16 18.72 -25.50
C GLU A 240 -6.98 18.89 -26.78
N GLN A 241 -6.93 20.06 -27.40
CA GLN A 241 -7.64 20.34 -28.65
C GLN A 241 -7.21 19.39 -29.77
N PHE A 242 -5.91 19.16 -29.94
CA PHE A 242 -5.39 18.23 -30.95
C PHE A 242 -5.97 16.82 -30.76
N VAL A 243 -5.89 16.29 -29.54
CA VAL A 243 -6.35 14.94 -29.20
C VAL A 243 -7.86 14.82 -29.35
N ARG A 244 -8.59 15.82 -28.86
CA ARG A 244 -10.05 15.91 -29.00
C ARG A 244 -10.45 15.84 -30.46
N GLU A 245 -9.89 16.70 -31.31
CA GLU A 245 -10.28 16.77 -32.72
C GLU A 245 -10.00 15.45 -33.46
N MET A 246 -8.88 14.78 -33.16
CA MET A 246 -8.62 13.46 -33.75
C MET A 246 -9.66 12.41 -33.33
N ILE A 247 -10.02 12.36 -32.05
CA ILE A 247 -11.01 11.40 -31.54
C ILE A 247 -12.41 11.74 -32.06
N VAL A 248 -12.80 13.01 -32.06
CA VAL A 248 -14.13 13.44 -32.53
C VAL A 248 -14.30 13.14 -34.03
N GLN A 249 -13.28 13.36 -34.85
CA GLN A 249 -13.35 13.06 -36.29
C GLN A 249 -13.34 11.56 -36.60
N SER A 250 -12.80 10.73 -35.71
CA SER A 250 -12.72 9.27 -35.91
C SER A 250 -13.87 8.50 -35.27
N GLU A 251 -14.24 8.83 -34.04
CA GLU A 251 -15.19 8.07 -33.21
C GLU A 251 -16.36 8.93 -32.67
N GLY A 252 -16.32 10.25 -32.87
CA GLY A 252 -17.38 11.18 -32.48
C GLY A 252 -17.26 11.75 -31.06
N GLU A 253 -18.12 12.73 -30.75
CA GLU A 253 -18.07 13.49 -29.47
C GLU A 253 -18.22 12.59 -28.24
N THR A 254 -19.11 11.59 -28.30
CA THR A 254 -19.33 10.67 -27.18
C THR A 254 -18.10 9.81 -26.88
N ALA A 255 -17.23 9.54 -27.87
CA ALA A 255 -15.98 8.83 -27.62
C ALA A 255 -14.99 9.73 -26.86
N TRP A 256 -14.86 11.00 -27.28
CA TRP A 256 -14.07 12.01 -26.58
C TRP A 256 -14.55 12.19 -25.13
N GLU A 257 -15.84 12.43 -24.91
CA GLU A 257 -16.40 12.62 -23.58
C GLU A 257 -16.14 11.41 -22.67
N ARG A 258 -16.29 10.18 -23.20
CA ARG A 258 -16.00 8.97 -22.42
C ARG A 258 -14.53 8.84 -22.07
N LEU A 259 -13.62 9.11 -23.01
CA LEU A 259 -12.19 9.06 -22.76
C LEU A 259 -11.77 10.15 -21.76
N HIS A 260 -12.12 11.41 -22.04
CA HIS A 260 -11.74 12.56 -21.24
C HIS A 260 -12.21 12.38 -19.79
N ASN A 261 -13.48 12.02 -19.58
CA ASN A 261 -14.00 11.76 -18.23
C ASN A 261 -13.46 10.49 -17.57
N SER A 262 -12.84 9.58 -18.32
CA SER A 262 -12.19 8.38 -17.75
C SER A 262 -10.79 8.66 -17.21
N ILE A 263 -10.16 9.75 -17.66
CA ILE A 263 -8.85 10.18 -17.19
C ILE A 263 -9.07 10.98 -15.91
N VAL A 264 -8.38 10.58 -14.84
CA VAL A 264 -8.52 11.23 -13.54
C VAL A 264 -7.14 11.50 -13.00
N ASP A 265 -6.93 12.75 -12.60
CA ASP A 265 -5.67 13.22 -12.04
C ASP A 265 -5.44 12.60 -10.65
N GLN A 266 -4.17 12.47 -10.29
CA GLN A 266 -3.78 11.85 -9.02
C GLN A 266 -3.11 12.87 -8.12
N TYR A 267 -3.54 12.92 -6.86
CA TYR A 267 -3.01 13.83 -5.86
C TYR A 267 -1.84 13.19 -5.11
N ASP A 268 -0.85 13.98 -4.76
CA ASP A 268 0.31 13.49 -4.02
C ASP A 268 -0.01 13.37 -2.52
N ALA A 269 -0.04 12.12 -2.04
CA ALA A 269 -0.36 11.80 -0.66
C ALA A 269 0.65 12.40 0.35
N ASP A 270 1.90 12.64 -0.06
CA ASP A 270 2.89 13.29 0.80
C ASP A 270 2.53 14.76 1.06
N TYR A 271 2.04 15.47 0.04
CA TYR A 271 1.53 16.84 0.19
C TYR A 271 0.23 16.87 0.98
N GLN A 272 -0.67 15.91 0.78
CA GLN A 272 -1.88 15.78 1.61
C GLN A 272 -1.53 15.55 3.09
N ILE A 273 -0.53 14.72 3.41
CA ILE A 273 -0.07 14.57 4.81
C ILE A 273 0.42 15.90 5.38
N GLN A 274 1.17 16.70 4.62
CA GLN A 274 1.62 18.02 5.06
C GLN A 274 0.45 18.98 5.27
N GLN A 275 -0.53 18.96 4.37
CA GLN A 275 -1.76 19.74 4.48
C GLN A 275 -2.53 19.37 5.75
N ILE A 276 -2.74 18.08 6.00
CA ILE A 276 -3.44 17.60 7.22
C ILE A 276 -2.69 18.00 8.49
N ARG A 277 -1.35 17.93 8.49
CA ARG A 277 -0.54 18.41 9.63
C ARG A 277 -0.75 19.88 9.92
N LYS A 278 -0.96 20.70 8.88
CA LYS A 278 -1.23 22.13 9.00
C LYS A 278 -2.67 22.39 9.47
N GLU A 279 -3.65 21.81 8.80
CA GLU A 279 -5.08 22.07 9.08
C GLU A 279 -5.51 21.49 10.43
N CYS A 280 -5.01 20.31 10.79
CA CYS A 280 -5.34 19.63 12.05
C CYS A 280 -4.28 19.83 13.14
N LYS A 281 -3.47 20.90 13.06
CA LYS A 281 -2.37 21.17 14.00
C LYS A 281 -2.81 21.19 15.47
N ALA A 282 -4.01 21.69 15.76
CA ALA A 282 -4.54 21.76 17.12
C ALA A 282 -4.73 20.38 17.74
N TYR A 283 -5.27 19.42 16.98
CA TYR A 283 -5.39 18.03 17.41
C TYR A 283 -4.02 17.38 17.65
N LEU A 284 -3.06 17.61 16.74
CA LEU A 284 -1.71 17.06 16.87
C LEU A 284 -0.92 17.65 18.05
N ALA A 285 -1.31 18.82 18.55
CA ALA A 285 -0.71 19.43 19.73
C ALA A 285 -1.22 18.80 21.05
N ASP A 286 -2.38 18.15 21.04
CA ASP A 286 -2.96 17.43 22.17
C ASP A 286 -2.59 15.93 22.12
N SER A 287 -1.30 15.63 22.26
CA SER A 287 -0.80 14.24 22.25
C SER A 287 -1.28 13.40 23.43
N ASP A 288 -1.82 14.04 24.47
CA ASP A 288 -2.36 13.35 25.64
C ASP A 288 -3.68 12.67 25.30
N GLN A 289 -4.56 13.34 24.54
CA GLN A 289 -5.85 12.78 24.12
C GLN A 289 -5.84 12.22 22.70
N ILE A 290 -5.06 12.78 21.78
CA ILE A 290 -5.07 12.41 20.37
C ILE A 290 -3.88 11.51 20.05
N ILE A 291 -4.16 10.28 19.62
CA ILE A 291 -3.11 9.34 19.17
C ILE A 291 -2.58 9.80 17.80
N GLY A 292 -3.47 10.22 16.92
CA GLY A 292 -3.13 10.69 15.59
C GLY A 292 -4.35 10.87 14.69
N ILE A 293 -4.08 11.02 13.40
CA ILE A 293 -5.08 11.43 12.40
C ILE A 293 -5.09 10.47 11.22
N LEU A 294 -6.30 10.03 10.84
CA LEU A 294 -6.59 9.41 9.57
C LEU A 294 -7.33 10.43 8.69
N ALA A 295 -6.73 10.85 7.59
CA ALA A 295 -7.40 11.61 6.56
C ALA A 295 -8.06 10.69 5.53
N VAL A 296 -9.26 11.03 5.07
CA VAL A 296 -10.02 10.28 4.06
C VAL A 296 -10.31 11.20 2.87
N THR A 297 -9.92 10.78 1.68
CA THR A 297 -10.18 11.49 0.42
C THR A 297 -10.95 10.62 -0.58
N GLY A 298 -11.80 11.28 -1.37
CA GLY A 298 -12.48 10.68 -2.53
C GLY A 298 -11.64 10.73 -3.82
N LYS A 299 -10.47 11.36 -3.81
CA LYS A 299 -9.59 11.52 -4.97
C LYS A 299 -8.58 10.39 -5.08
N ASP A 300 -8.12 10.13 -6.30
CA ASP A 300 -7.04 9.16 -6.51
C ASP A 300 -5.73 9.72 -5.99
N ILE A 301 -4.91 8.87 -5.37
CA ILE A 301 -3.65 9.29 -4.75
C ILE A 301 -2.46 8.47 -5.22
N TYR A 302 -1.30 9.08 -5.17
CA TYR A 302 0.00 8.45 -5.41
C TYR A 302 1.03 9.05 -4.44
N SER A 303 2.30 8.64 -4.53
CA SER A 303 3.39 9.35 -3.83
C SER A 303 4.43 9.83 -4.84
N GLY A 304 4.79 11.12 -4.74
CA GLY A 304 5.81 11.74 -5.59
C GLY A 304 7.24 11.25 -5.35
N VAL A 305 7.49 10.57 -4.23
CA VAL A 305 8.82 10.03 -3.89
C VAL A 305 9.02 8.58 -4.31
N GLU A 306 7.97 7.91 -4.76
CA GLU A 306 7.98 6.51 -5.16
C GLU A 306 7.71 6.33 -6.65
N SER A 307 8.26 5.26 -7.23
CA SER A 307 7.87 4.78 -8.56
C SER A 307 6.56 3.97 -8.49
N ASN A 308 5.50 4.55 -7.92
CA ASN A 308 4.19 3.90 -7.82
C ASN A 308 3.18 4.48 -8.84
N ASN A 309 2.27 3.61 -9.29
CA ASN A 309 1.17 4.05 -10.14
C ASN A 309 0.08 4.73 -9.29
N PHE A 310 -0.25 4.17 -8.12
CA PHE A 310 -1.23 4.70 -7.18
C PHE A 310 -1.00 4.12 -5.79
N LEU A 311 -1.70 4.66 -4.80
CA LEU A 311 -1.76 4.14 -3.43
C LEU A 311 -3.21 4.04 -2.94
N PHE A 312 -3.50 3.07 -2.07
CA PHE A 312 -4.75 3.07 -1.29
C PHE A 312 -4.64 3.95 -0.04
N GLY A 313 -3.43 4.17 0.44
CA GLY A 313 -3.13 5.07 1.55
C GLY A 313 -1.63 5.20 1.79
N LEU A 314 -1.26 6.30 2.44
CA LEU A 314 0.10 6.60 2.86
C LEU A 314 0.07 7.03 4.32
N ALA A 315 1.11 6.68 5.08
CA ALA A 315 1.23 7.09 6.47
C ALA A 315 2.64 7.57 6.78
N SER A 316 2.73 8.60 7.60
CA SER A 316 3.98 9.18 8.07
C SER A 316 3.82 9.60 9.53
N GLY A 317 4.45 8.85 10.44
CA GLY A 317 4.29 9.04 11.88
C GLY A 317 2.83 8.84 12.31
N ASN A 318 2.29 9.80 13.05
CA ASN A 318 0.92 9.77 13.57
C ASN A 318 -0.14 10.37 12.62
N VAL A 319 0.18 10.54 11.33
CA VAL A 319 -0.77 11.01 10.32
C VAL A 319 -0.77 10.04 9.16
N ALA A 320 -1.95 9.64 8.72
CA ALA A 320 -2.16 8.85 7.51
C ALA A 320 -3.21 9.49 6.63
N VAL A 321 -3.14 9.25 5.34
CA VAL A 321 -4.21 9.52 4.38
C VAL A 321 -4.61 8.22 3.69
N MET A 322 -5.90 8.04 3.44
CA MET A 322 -6.41 6.96 2.61
C MET A 322 -7.35 7.50 1.54
N SER A 323 -7.36 6.82 0.40
CA SER A 323 -8.27 7.11 -0.71
C SER A 323 -9.32 6.01 -0.83
N ILE A 324 -10.57 6.39 -1.02
CA ILE A 324 -11.64 5.47 -1.40
C ILE A 324 -11.86 5.39 -2.92
N TYR A 325 -11.15 6.20 -3.70
CA TYR A 325 -11.37 6.37 -5.15
C TYR A 325 -11.33 5.03 -5.89
N ARG A 326 -10.26 4.25 -5.69
CA ARG A 326 -10.06 2.97 -6.40
C ARG A 326 -10.88 1.81 -5.86
N PHE A 327 -11.66 2.01 -4.80
CA PHE A 327 -12.62 1.00 -4.34
C PHE A 327 -13.87 0.98 -5.20
N TYR A 328 -14.17 2.09 -5.87
CA TYR A 328 -15.18 2.18 -6.90
C TYR A 328 -14.64 1.65 -8.22
N SER A 329 -15.40 0.75 -8.85
CA SER A 329 -15.21 0.40 -10.25
C SER A 329 -16.55 -0.03 -10.84
N ARG A 330 -16.64 -0.04 -12.18
CA ARG A 330 -17.88 -0.40 -12.87
C ARG A 330 -18.38 -1.78 -12.41
N GLY A 331 -19.56 -1.81 -11.81
CA GLY A 331 -20.20 -3.04 -11.34
C GLY A 331 -19.74 -3.51 -9.95
N THR A 332 -18.87 -2.79 -9.24
CA THR A 332 -18.54 -3.11 -7.85
C THR A 332 -19.74 -2.80 -6.95
N PRO A 333 -20.27 -3.79 -6.20
CA PRO A 333 -21.36 -3.56 -5.24
C PRO A 333 -20.93 -2.60 -4.12
N PHE A 334 -21.86 -1.78 -3.63
CA PHE A 334 -21.59 -0.82 -2.54
C PHE A 334 -21.04 -1.48 -1.27
N GLU A 335 -21.59 -2.64 -0.88
CA GLU A 335 -21.07 -3.44 0.25
C GLU A 335 -19.57 -3.73 0.12
N LYS A 336 -19.10 -4.02 -1.09
CA LYS A 336 -17.69 -4.30 -1.34
C LYS A 336 -16.83 -3.04 -1.22
N VAL A 337 -17.35 -1.88 -1.64
CA VAL A 337 -16.69 -0.57 -1.42
C VAL A 337 -16.56 -0.28 0.08
N VAL A 338 -17.62 -0.52 0.85
CA VAL A 338 -17.62 -0.36 2.31
C VAL A 338 -16.57 -1.27 2.95
N GLN A 339 -16.58 -2.57 2.63
CA GLN A 339 -15.61 -3.53 3.17
C GLN A 339 -14.17 -3.13 2.85
N ARG A 340 -13.90 -2.68 1.62
CA ARG A 340 -12.57 -2.17 1.24
C ARG A 340 -12.18 -0.94 2.06
N SER A 341 -13.10 0.01 2.21
CA SER A 341 -12.87 1.23 2.97
C SER A 341 -12.57 0.95 4.44
N VAL A 342 -13.31 0.04 5.07
CA VAL A 342 -13.05 -0.41 6.46
C VAL A 342 -11.65 -1.03 6.58
N ARG A 343 -11.31 -2.01 5.72
CA ARG A 343 -10.00 -2.70 5.77
C ARG A 343 -8.83 -1.74 5.54
N GLN A 344 -8.96 -0.78 4.64
CA GLN A 344 -7.92 0.24 4.43
C GLN A 344 -7.83 1.20 5.61
N SER A 345 -8.95 1.60 6.19
CA SER A 345 -8.96 2.44 7.40
C SER A 345 -8.23 1.76 8.55
N PHE A 346 -8.39 0.44 8.73
CA PHE A 346 -7.70 -0.33 9.76
C PHE A 346 -6.21 -0.42 9.49
N ALA A 347 -5.81 -0.59 8.23
CA ALA A 347 -4.40 -0.57 7.86
C ALA A 347 -3.74 0.78 8.21
N SER A 348 -4.40 1.88 7.88
CA SER A 348 -3.91 3.24 8.13
C SER A 348 -3.93 3.60 9.62
N VAL A 349 -5.02 3.34 10.34
CA VAL A 349 -5.12 3.58 11.81
C VAL A 349 -4.12 2.72 12.56
N GLY A 350 -3.96 1.45 12.19
CA GLY A 350 -2.94 0.59 12.79
C GLY A 350 -1.54 1.17 12.64
N HIS A 351 -1.20 1.76 11.49
CA HIS A 351 0.05 2.50 11.34
C HIS A 351 0.13 3.73 12.25
N VAL A 352 -0.93 4.56 12.28
CA VAL A 352 -1.00 5.78 13.10
C VAL A 352 -0.77 5.47 14.59
N ILE A 353 -1.31 4.37 15.09
CA ILE A 353 -1.10 3.91 16.48
C ILE A 353 0.33 3.37 16.71
N GLY A 354 1.04 3.01 15.63
CA GLY A 354 2.39 2.45 15.68
C GLY A 354 2.43 0.93 15.67
N ILE A 355 1.37 0.25 15.22
CA ILE A 355 1.39 -1.19 14.96
C ILE A 355 2.23 -1.45 13.69
N PRO A 356 3.25 -2.33 13.76
CA PRO A 356 4.03 -2.71 12.59
C PRO A 356 3.15 -3.37 11.53
N ARG A 357 3.68 -3.51 10.31
CA ARG A 357 2.95 -4.24 9.28
C ARG A 357 2.74 -5.69 9.70
N CYS A 358 1.62 -6.25 9.25
CA CYS A 358 1.29 -7.62 9.57
C CYS A 358 1.92 -8.57 8.55
N SER A 359 2.39 -9.72 9.02
CA SER A 359 2.84 -10.84 8.18
C SER A 359 1.72 -11.85 7.86
N SER A 360 0.50 -11.60 8.37
CA SER A 360 -0.66 -12.46 8.17
C SER A 360 -1.49 -11.97 6.98
N PRO A 361 -1.75 -12.81 5.97
CA PRO A 361 -2.38 -12.39 4.72
C PRO A 361 -3.81 -11.92 4.87
N LYS A 362 -4.56 -12.49 5.82
CA LYS A 362 -5.96 -12.16 6.07
C LYS A 362 -6.15 -10.95 6.99
N CYS A 363 -5.10 -10.46 7.65
CA CYS A 363 -5.25 -9.36 8.59
C CYS A 363 -5.63 -8.06 7.88
N ALA A 364 -6.52 -7.25 8.46
CA ALA A 364 -6.83 -5.91 7.95
C ALA A 364 -5.59 -5.00 7.87
N ARG A 365 -4.57 -5.24 8.72
CA ARG A 365 -3.29 -4.53 8.72
C ARG A 365 -2.28 -5.04 7.67
N SER A 366 -2.57 -6.15 7.00
CA SER A 366 -1.79 -6.69 5.88
C SER A 366 -1.74 -5.67 4.74
N TYR A 367 -0.61 -5.62 4.04
CA TYR A 367 -0.39 -4.72 2.93
C TYR A 367 -0.85 -5.37 1.60
N PRO A 368 -1.84 -4.78 0.90
CA PRO A 368 -2.26 -5.25 -0.42
C PRO A 368 -1.68 -4.37 -1.55
N HIS A 369 -1.22 -5.01 -2.62
CA HIS A 369 -0.77 -4.32 -3.85
C HIS A 369 -1.84 -4.29 -4.95
N SER A 370 -2.87 -5.12 -4.85
CA SER A 370 -3.97 -5.16 -5.80
C SER A 370 -5.31 -5.15 -5.07
N LEU A 371 -6.38 -4.84 -5.80
CA LEU A 371 -7.74 -4.99 -5.27
C LEU A 371 -8.08 -6.43 -4.92
N GLU A 372 -7.49 -7.41 -5.62
CA GLU A 372 -7.68 -8.83 -5.32
C GLU A 372 -7.04 -9.21 -3.97
N GLU A 373 -5.78 -8.80 -3.74
CA GLU A 373 -5.12 -8.96 -2.44
C GLU A 373 -5.89 -8.21 -1.34
N HIS A 374 -6.41 -7.03 -1.67
CA HIS A 374 -7.23 -6.24 -0.74
C HIS A 374 -8.56 -6.95 -0.38
N ASP A 375 -9.18 -7.61 -1.36
CA ASP A 375 -10.42 -8.36 -1.18
C ASP A 375 -10.20 -9.65 -0.38
N TYR A 376 -8.99 -10.22 -0.45
CA TYR A 376 -8.60 -11.41 0.31
C TYR A 376 -8.49 -11.19 1.83
N LYS A 377 -8.24 -9.94 2.24
CA LYS A 377 -8.18 -9.55 3.65
C LYS A 377 -9.54 -9.69 4.35
N GLU A 378 -9.52 -9.90 5.65
CA GLU A 378 -10.68 -9.81 6.53
C GLU A 378 -10.76 -8.40 7.15
N ASP A 379 -11.94 -8.03 7.64
CA ASP A 379 -12.22 -6.76 8.31
C ASP A 379 -11.94 -6.83 9.83
N VAL A 380 -10.90 -7.58 10.22
CA VAL A 380 -10.45 -7.75 11.61
C VAL A 380 -8.93 -7.76 11.71
N LEU A 381 -8.41 -7.42 12.89
CA LEU A 381 -7.01 -7.56 13.23
C LEU A 381 -6.71 -9.01 13.63
N CYS A 382 -5.60 -9.56 13.13
CA CYS A 382 -5.10 -10.84 13.63
C CYS A 382 -4.53 -10.70 15.04
N GLY A 383 -4.39 -11.82 15.77
CA GLY A 383 -3.84 -11.80 17.12
C GLY A 383 -2.42 -11.19 17.24
N GLU A 384 -1.56 -11.28 16.20
CA GLU A 384 -0.26 -10.58 16.20
C GLU A 384 -0.45 -9.06 16.22
N CYS A 385 -1.40 -8.53 15.45
CA CYS A 385 -1.72 -7.10 15.46
C CYS A 385 -2.37 -6.67 16.77
N ILE A 386 -3.25 -7.49 17.35
CA ILE A 386 -3.89 -7.21 18.64
C ILE A 386 -2.86 -7.17 19.78
N GLN A 387 -1.90 -8.10 19.80
CA GLN A 387 -0.80 -8.07 20.78
C GLN A 387 0.04 -6.78 20.64
N ASN A 388 0.41 -6.43 19.41
CA ASN A 388 1.14 -5.18 19.15
C ASN A 388 0.33 -3.94 19.52
N LEU A 389 -0.98 -3.93 19.27
CA LEU A 389 -1.90 -2.87 19.66
C LEU A 389 -1.94 -2.70 21.18
N ASN A 390 -2.16 -3.78 21.91
CA ASN A 390 -2.20 -3.75 23.38
C ASN A 390 -0.88 -3.25 23.96
N LYS A 391 0.27 -3.66 23.39
CA LYS A 391 1.58 -3.14 23.78
C LYS A 391 1.67 -1.63 23.56
N LYS A 392 1.25 -1.14 22.39
CA LYS A 392 1.23 0.31 22.09
C LYS A 392 0.31 1.08 23.03
N TYR A 393 -0.83 0.52 23.42
CA TYR A 393 -1.71 1.16 24.39
C TYR A 393 -1.09 1.30 25.76
N GLN A 394 -0.34 0.29 26.23
CA GLN A 394 0.42 0.40 27.48
C GLN A 394 1.51 1.46 27.41
N GLU A 395 2.15 1.63 26.25
CA GLU A 395 3.13 2.70 26.03
C GLU A 395 2.48 4.09 26.04
N LEU A 396 1.28 4.23 25.45
CA LEU A 396 0.53 5.50 25.39
C LEU A 396 -0.11 5.92 26.72
N LEU A 397 -0.25 5.01 27.69
CA LEU A 397 -0.77 5.27 29.03
C LEU A 397 0.30 5.70 30.03
N ARG A 398 1.59 5.54 29.68
CA ARG A 398 2.73 5.99 30.47
C ARG A 398 3.09 7.42 30.09
#